data_AF-A0A225X0R7-F1
#
_entry.id   AF-A0A225X0R7-F1
#
_cell.length_a   1.000
_cell.length_b   1.000
_cell.length_c   1.000
_cell.angle_alpha   90.00
_cell.angle_beta   90.00
_cell.angle_gamma   90.00
#
_symmetry.space_group_name_H-M   'P 1'
#
loop_
_entity.id
_entity.type
_entity.pdbx_description
1 polymer ?
#
loop_
_entity_poly.entity_id
_entity_poly.type
_entity_poly.pdbx_seq_one_letter_code
_entity_poly.pdbx_strand_id
1 'polypeptide(L)' 'MLILVSRDGDNKHIVLAVGLGSSEAAVYCHWFMLNCKQAGTILPGTPVFIDRAKR' A
#
# COMPACT_ATOMS: atom_id res chain seq x y z
N MET A 1 2.02 2.42 10.62
CA MET A 1 1.94 1.25 9.72
C MET A 1 1.18 1.71 8.50
N LEU A 2 1.74 1.52 7.31
CA LEU A 2 1.09 1.80 6.03
C LEU A 2 0.83 0.45 5.37
N ILE A 3 -0.40 0.20 4.95
CA ILE A 3 -0.78 -1.06 4.30
C ILE A 3 -1.24 -0.74 2.90
N LEU A 4 -0.63 -1.41 1.91
CA LEU A 4 -1.06 -1.35 0.53
C LEU A 4 -2.08 -2.46 0.28
N VAL A 5 -3.30 -2.08 -0.13
CA VAL A 5 -4.40 -3.03 -0.34
C VAL A 5 -4.89 -2.96 -1.78
N SER A 6 -5.11 -4.14 -2.38
CA SER A 6 -5.76 -4.31 -3.69
C SER A 6 -6.95 -5.25 -3.59
N ARG A 7 -7.53 -5.63 -4.72
CA ARG A 7 -8.61 -6.63 -4.81
C ARG A 7 -8.19 -7.82 -5.67
N ASP A 8 -8.59 -9.01 -5.25
CA ASP A 8 -8.49 -10.22 -6.06
C ASP A 8 -9.62 -10.31 -7.11
N GLY A 9 -9.63 -11.40 -7.88
CA GLY A 9 -10.67 -11.67 -8.89
C GLY A 9 -12.09 -11.84 -8.33
N ASP A 10 -12.23 -12.06 -7.01
CA ASP A 10 -13.50 -12.19 -6.30
C ASP A 10 -13.89 -10.89 -5.56
N ASN A 11 -13.21 -9.78 -5.85
CA ASN A 11 -13.44 -8.46 -5.24
C ASN A 11 -13.15 -8.43 -3.72
N LYS A 12 -12.37 -9.38 -3.19
CA LYS A 12 -11.93 -9.39 -1.79
C LYS A 12 -10.66 -8.57 -1.63
N HIS A 13 -10.53 -7.88 -0.51
CA HIS A 13 -9.33 -7.10 -0.20
C HIS A 13 -8.14 -8.02 0.08
N ILE A 14 -7.03 -7.77 -0.60
CA ILE A 14 -5.75 -8.46 -0.41
C ILE A 14 -4.65 -7.45 -0.06
N VAL A 15 -3.79 -7.83 0.88
CA VAL A 15 -2.62 -7.01 1.25
C VAL A 15 -1.49 -7.28 0.27
N LEU A 16 -0.98 -6.22 -0.36
CA LEU A 16 0.13 -6.29 -1.30
C LEU A 16 1.48 -5.98 -0.63
N ALA A 17 1.50 -5.04 0.32
CA ALA A 17 2.71 -4.62 1.02
C ALA A 17 2.37 -4.00 2.38
N VAL A 18 3.31 -4.10 3.32
CA VAL A 18 3.21 -3.46 4.64
C VAL A 18 4.50 -2.70 4.90
N GLY A 19 4.36 -1.43 5.28
CA GLY A 19 5.45 -0.53 5.61
C GLY A 19 5.35 0.01 7.03
N LEU A 20 6.47 0.14 7.71
CA LEU A 20 6.55 0.85 8.98
C LEU A 20 6.98 2.30 8.73
N GLY A 21 5.99 3.20 8.75
CA GLY A 21 6.21 4.65 8.70
C GLY A 21 5.84 5.31 10.03
N SER A 22 6.46 6.47 10.30
CA SER A 22 6.22 7.29 11.48
C SER A 22 4.93 8.11 11.41
N SER A 23 4.42 8.43 10.21
CA SER A 23 3.11 9.06 10.01
C SER A 23 2.51 8.79 8.62
N GLU A 24 1.28 9.26 8.39
CA GLU A 24 0.60 9.27 7.08
C GLU A 24 0.84 10.56 6.30
N ALA A 25 1.88 11.34 6.68
CA ALA A 25 2.25 12.49 5.89
C ALA A 25 2.61 12.06 4.46
N ALA A 26 2.31 12.93 3.49
CA ALA A 26 2.48 12.64 2.06
C ALA A 26 3.89 12.11 1.72
N VAL A 27 4.92 12.59 2.42
CA VAL A 27 6.30 12.12 2.27
C VAL A 27 6.48 10.62 2.57
N TYR A 28 5.86 10.10 3.63
CA TYR A 28 5.98 8.69 4.00
C TYR A 28 5.14 7.79 3.10
N CYS A 29 3.96 8.26 2.67
CA CYS A 29 3.15 7.56 1.66
C CYS A 29 3.88 7.48 0.32
N HIS A 30 4.51 8.59 -0.11
CA HIS A 30 5.31 8.61 -1.33
C HIS A 30 6.52 7.67 -1.25
N TRP A 31 7.28 7.75 -0.16
CA TRP A 31 8.40 6.83 0.10
C TRP A 31 7.94 5.37 0.06
N PHE A 32 6.83 5.03 0.71
CA PHE A 32 6.30 3.67 0.75
C PHE A 32 5.92 3.16 -0.65
N MET A 33 5.23 3.99 -1.45
CA MET A 33 4.86 3.65 -2.83
C MET A 33 6.08 3.47 -3.74
N LEU A 34 7.11 4.32 -3.59
CA LEU A 34 8.34 4.20 -4.36
C LEU A 34 9.06 2.87 -4.07
N ASN A 35 9.15 2.49 -2.80
CA ASN A 35 9.76 1.22 -2.39
C ASN A 35 8.97 0.01 -2.90
N CYS A 36 7.63 0.06 -2.86
CA CYS A 36 6.79 -1.00 -3.45
C CYS A 36 7.08 -1.16 -4.95
N LYS A 37 7.17 -0.05 -5.70
CA LYS A 37 7.50 -0.08 -7.13
C LYS A 37 8.90 -0.66 -7.39
N GLN A 38 9.89 -0.25 -6.61
CA GLN A 38 11.27 -0.75 -6.73
C GLN A 38 11.39 -2.25 -6.38
N ALA A 39 10.57 -2.73 -5.43
CA ALA A 39 10.47 -4.15 -5.08
C ALA A 39 9.72 -4.99 -6.14
N GLY A 40 9.20 -4.37 -7.21
CA GLY A 40 8.46 -5.04 -8.26
C GLY A 40 6.99 -5.30 -7.92
N THR A 41 6.42 -4.62 -6.92
CA THR A 41 4.98 -4.67 -6.66
C THR A 41 4.24 -4.16 -7.87
N ILE A 42 3.51 -5.05 -8.54
CA ILE A 42 2.65 -4.69 -9.67
C ILE A 42 1.43 -4.00 -9.10
N LEU A 43 1.28 -2.71 -9.41
CA LEU A 43 0.05 -1.96 -9.19
C LEU A 43 -0.78 -2.15 -10.46
N PRO A 44 -1.69 -3.15 -10.54
CA PRO A 44 -2.63 -3.20 -11.66
C PRO A 44 -3.38 -1.87 -11.67
N GLY A 45 -3.86 -1.40 -12.83
CA GLY A 45 -4.60 -0.13 -12.96
C GLY A 45 -5.86 0.00 -12.08
N THR A 46 -6.11 -0.98 -11.22
CA THR A 46 -7.06 -1.00 -10.10
C THR A 46 -6.68 0.03 -9.03
N PRO A 47 -7.66 0.73 -8.43
CA PRO A 47 -7.41 1.62 -7.31
C PRO A 47 -6.72 0.91 -6.15
N VAL A 48 -5.69 1.55 -5.61
CA VAL A 48 -4.93 1.04 -4.46
C VAL A 48 -5.17 1.96 -3.27
N PHE A 49 -5.46 1.36 -2.12
CA PHE A 49 -5.70 2.08 -0.87
C PHE A 49 -4.49 1.96 0.04
N ILE A 50 -4.14 3.07 0.69
CA ILE A 50 -3.14 3.11 1.77
C ILE A 50 -3.90 3.42 3.05
N ASP A 51 -3.88 2.49 4.00
CA ASP A 51 -4.49 2.67 5.32
C ASP A 51 -3.44 2.61 6.43
N ARG A 52 -3.65 3.40 7.47
CA ARG A 52 -2.99 3.20 8.76
C ARG A 52 -3.89 2.37 9.62
N ALA A 53 -3.53 1.10 9.77
CA ALA A 53 -4.11 0.25 10.80
C ALA A 53 -4.11 1.03 12.13
N LYS A 54 -5.31 1.40 12.57
CA LYS A 54 -5.51 2.03 13.88
C LYS A 54 -5.10 0.99 14.91
N ARG A 55 -4.11 1.37 15.70
CA ARG A 55 -3.63 0.59 16.83
C ARG A 55 -4.67 0.60 17.94
#